data_AF-A0A395ZF21-F1
#
_entry.id   AF-A0A395ZF21-F1
#
_cell.length_a   1.000
_cell.length_b   1.000
_cell.length_c   1.000
_cell.angle_alpha   90.00
_cell.angle_beta   90.00
_cell.angle_gamma   90.00
#
_symmetry.space_group_name_H-M   'P 1'
#
loop_
_entity.id
_entity.type
_entity.pdbx_description
1 polymer ?
#
loop_
_entity_poly.entity_id
_entity_poly.type
_entity_poly.pdbx_seq_one_letter_code
_entity_poly.pdbx_strand_id
1 'polypeptide(L)'
;MDFYMEKGKQKYLMEVKGCTLEIDGVGYFPDAPTERGVKHLRELAAACGQGYKCLIAFVIQMEEISEVRPNTAMHPEFGIALEEAKDAGVEVLSLKCHVGMDRLEIIGENEP
;
A
#
# COMPACT_ATOMS: atom_id res chain seq x y z
N MET A 1 11.37 2.03 -1.95
CA MET A 1 11.24 0.87 -1.04
C MET A 1 11.67 1.27 0.33
N ASP A 2 10.77 1.10 1.29
CA ASP A 2 10.99 1.50 2.69
C ASP A 2 11.59 0.35 3.50
N PHE A 3 11.20 -0.89 3.20
CA PHE A 3 11.69 -2.07 3.90
C PHE A 3 12.21 -3.15 2.95
N TYR A 4 13.36 -3.71 3.34
CA TYR A 4 13.87 -4.98 2.84
C TYR A 4 13.86 -5.97 4.00
N MET A 5 13.33 -7.17 3.78
CA MET A 5 13.21 -8.18 4.82
C MET A 5 13.64 -9.55 4.28
N GLU A 6 14.13 -10.41 5.15
CA GLU A 6 14.50 -11.80 4.81
C GLU A 6 13.87 -12.80 5.79
N LYS A 7 13.37 -13.90 5.26
CA LYS A 7 12.95 -15.08 6.03
C LYS A 7 13.57 -16.33 5.44
N GLY A 8 14.64 -16.82 6.06
CA GLY A 8 15.46 -17.89 5.49
C GLY A 8 16.08 -17.43 4.16
N LYS A 9 15.74 -18.09 3.06
CA LYS A 9 16.21 -17.71 1.71
C LYS A 9 15.27 -16.74 0.99
N GLN A 10 14.06 -16.52 1.51
CA GLN A 10 13.07 -15.64 0.88
C GLN A 10 13.38 -14.19 1.20
N LYS A 11 13.41 -13.36 0.16
CA LYS A 11 13.58 -11.90 0.25
C LYS A 11 12.25 -11.20 0.02
N TYR A 12 12.06 -10.08 0.71
CA TYR A 12 10.87 -9.26 0.62
C TYR A 12 11.25 -7.80 0.39
N LEU A 13 10.41 -7.10 -0.37
CA LEU A 13 10.45 -5.65 -0.49
C LEU A 13 9.07 -5.11 -0.15
N MET A 14 9.03 -4.06 0.65
CA MET A 14 7.78 -3.39 0.99
C MET A 14 7.92 -1.87 0.85
N GLU A 15 6.90 -1.28 0.26
CA GLU A 15 6.69 0.16 0.22
C GLU A 15 5.48 0.50 1.10
N VAL A 16 5.59 1.56 1.90
CA VAL A 16 4.53 2.02 2.79
C VAL A 16 3.96 3.34 2.29
N LYS A 17 2.63 3.43 2.28
CA LYS A 17 1.86 4.63 1.94
C LYS A 17 0.93 4.98 3.10
N GLY A 18 0.84 6.26 3.43
CA GLY A 18 -0.23 6.76 4.30
C GLY A 18 -1.48 7.02 3.48
N CYS A 19 -2.66 6.76 4.06
CA CYS A 19 -3.94 7.20 3.50
C CYS A 19 -4.57 8.24 4.44
N THR A 20 -4.81 9.43 3.89
CA THR A 20 -5.37 10.60 4.58
C THR A 20 -6.57 11.19 3.86
N LEU A 21 -6.89 10.68 2.67
CA LEU A 21 -8.04 11.09 1.88
C LEU A 21 -9.14 10.05 2.01
N GLU A 22 -10.32 10.51 2.40
CA GLU A 22 -11.54 9.73 2.51
C GLU A 22 -12.62 10.37 1.64
N ILE A 23 -13.35 9.53 0.90
CA ILE A 23 -14.51 9.94 0.11
C ILE A 23 -15.58 8.84 0.26
N ASP A 24 -16.76 9.21 0.75
CA ASP A 24 -17.93 8.34 0.91
C ASP A 24 -17.64 7.01 1.63
N GLY A 25 -16.82 7.04 2.67
CA GLY A 25 -16.44 5.90 3.50
C GLY A 25 -15.32 5.03 2.92
N VAL A 26 -14.63 5.50 1.88
CA VAL A 26 -13.52 4.78 1.22
C VAL A 26 -12.24 5.61 1.27
N GLY A 27 -11.13 4.98 1.63
CA GLY A 27 -9.81 5.60 1.59
C GLY A 27 -9.29 5.70 0.16
N TYR A 28 -8.59 6.79 -0.15
CA TYR A 28 -8.02 7.02 -1.47
C TYR A 28 -6.54 7.39 -1.40
N PHE A 29 -5.77 6.91 -2.38
CA PHE A 29 -4.39 7.33 -2.59
C PHE A 29 -4.07 7.42 -4.09
N PRO A 30 -3.37 8.47 -4.55
CA PRO A 30 -2.84 9.58 -3.78
C PRO A 30 -3.86 10.73 -3.62
N ASP A 31 -3.57 11.64 -2.69
CA ASP A 31 -4.29 12.91 -2.49
C ASP A 31 -3.71 14.08 -3.32
N ALA A 32 -2.53 13.88 -3.91
CA ALA A 32 -1.88 14.77 -4.88
C ALA A 32 -1.10 13.95 -5.94
N PRO A 33 -0.75 14.51 -7.11
CA PRO A 33 0.01 13.77 -8.12
C PRO A 33 1.33 13.21 -7.55
N THR A 34 1.68 11.96 -7.91
CA THR A 34 2.85 11.25 -7.36
C THR A 34 3.56 10.37 -8.39
N GLU A 35 4.51 10.97 -9.10
CA GLU A 35 5.42 10.24 -10.01
C GLU A 35 6.28 9.20 -9.26
N ARG A 36 6.67 9.54 -8.02
CA ARG A 36 7.45 8.63 -7.18
C ARG A 36 6.66 7.40 -6.79
N GLY A 37 5.36 7.54 -6.50
CA GLY A 37 4.49 6.40 -6.21
C GLY A 37 4.37 5.44 -7.39
N VAL A 38 4.17 5.97 -8.60
CA VAL A 38 4.14 5.19 -9.85
C VAL A 38 5.45 4.44 -10.05
N LYS A 39 6.59 5.13 -9.92
CA LYS A 39 7.92 4.53 -10.06
C LYS A 39 8.12 3.37 -9.10
N HIS A 40 7.78 3.54 -7.82
CA HIS A 40 7.92 2.49 -6.81
C HIS A 40 7.04 1.27 -7.12
N LEU A 41 5.80 1.45 -7.58
CA LEU A 41 4.94 0.32 -7.98
C LEU A 41 5.57 -0.50 -9.11
N ARG A 42 6.12 0.18 -10.14
CA ARG A 42 6.83 -0.50 -11.24
C ARG A 42 8.11 -1.20 -10.78
N GLU A 43 8.84 -0.63 -9.82
CA GLU A 43 10.01 -1.27 -9.22
C GLU A 43 9.63 -2.53 -8.42
N LEU A 44 8.52 -2.50 -7.66
CA LEU A 44 8.01 -3.69 -6.97
C LEU A 44 7.59 -4.78 -7.97
N ALA A 45 6.87 -4.41 -9.03
CA ALA A 45 6.46 -5.32 -10.09
C ALA A 45 7.67 -6.02 -10.75
N ALA A 46 8.71 -5.24 -11.07
CA ALA A 46 9.95 -5.79 -11.63
C ALA A 46 10.71 -6.70 -10.65
N ALA A 47 10.64 -6.41 -9.35
CA ALA A 47 11.28 -7.22 -8.31
C ALA A 47 10.57 -8.57 -8.09
N CYS A 48 9.25 -8.66 -8.28
CA CYS A 48 8.53 -9.94 -8.27
C CYS A 48 9.15 -10.92 -9.27
N GLY A 49 9.44 -10.45 -10.49
CA GLY A 49 10.11 -11.26 -11.54
C GLY A 49 11.53 -11.71 -11.20
N GLN A 50 12.14 -11.14 -10.16
CA GLN A 50 13.48 -11.49 -9.67
C GLN A 50 13.43 -12.41 -8.43
N GLY A 51 12.24 -12.89 -8.04
CA GLY A 51 12.04 -13.81 -6.93
C GLY A 51 11.83 -13.15 -5.57
N TYR A 52 11.65 -11.82 -5.53
CA TYR A 52 11.22 -11.13 -4.32
C TYR A 52 9.73 -11.33 -4.08
N LYS A 53 9.32 -11.41 -2.81
CA LYS A 53 7.93 -11.20 -2.42
C LYS A 53 7.74 -9.71 -2.16
N CYS A 54 6.88 -9.07 -2.93
CA CYS A 54 6.73 -7.62 -2.89
C CYS A 54 5.40 -7.23 -2.28
N LEU A 55 5.41 -6.18 -1.47
CA LEU A 55 4.21 -5.66 -0.83
C LEU A 55 4.12 -4.14 -1.00
N ILE A 56 2.90 -3.65 -1.15
CA ILE A 56 2.57 -2.26 -0.86
C ILE A 56 1.61 -2.24 0.33
N ALA A 57 1.98 -1.53 1.38
CA ALA A 57 1.18 -1.41 2.59
C ALA A 57 0.60 0.00 2.70
N PHE A 58 -0.72 0.09 2.80
CA PHE A 58 -1.44 1.31 3.12
C PHE A 58 -1.71 1.37 4.61
N VAL A 59 -1.09 2.32 5.30
CA VAL A 59 -1.35 2.63 6.71
C VAL A 59 -2.54 3.57 6.77
N ILE A 60 -3.66 3.08 7.29
CA ILE A 60 -4.95 3.76 7.32
C ILE A 60 -5.17 4.30 8.73
N GLN A 61 -4.96 5.61 8.89
CA GLN A 61 -5.05 6.32 10.18
C GLN A 61 -6.44 6.96 10.38
N MET A 62 -7.48 6.32 9.85
CA MET A 62 -8.87 6.79 9.86
C MET A 62 -9.76 5.67 10.39
N GLU A 63 -10.46 5.93 11.50
CA GLU A 63 -11.10 4.89 12.35
C GLU A 63 -12.18 4.07 11.62
N GLU A 64 -12.91 4.68 10.68
CA GLU A 64 -13.99 4.04 9.92
C GLU A 64 -13.55 3.47 8.58
N ILE A 65 -12.27 3.61 8.22
CA ILE A 65 -11.77 3.20 6.89
C ILE A 65 -10.98 1.90 7.01
N SER A 66 -11.35 0.92 6.18
CA SER A 66 -10.71 -0.40 6.12
C SER A 66 -10.06 -0.71 4.76
N GLU A 67 -10.34 0.08 3.73
CA GLU A 67 -9.79 -0.12 2.40
C GLU A 67 -9.26 1.18 1.78
N VAL A 68 -8.28 1.02 0.89
CA VAL A 68 -7.74 2.11 0.07
C VAL A 68 -7.87 1.75 -1.41
N ARG A 69 -8.44 2.66 -2.19
CA ARG A 69 -8.54 2.57 -3.64
C ARG A 69 -7.61 3.59 -4.31
N PRO A 70 -7.12 3.31 -5.53
CA PRO A 70 -6.35 4.29 -6.26
C PRO A 70 -7.24 5.49 -6.64
N ASN A 71 -6.79 6.70 -6.32
CA ASN A 71 -7.45 7.94 -6.73
C ASN A 71 -7.12 8.27 -8.19
N THR A 72 -7.80 7.63 -9.12
CA THR A 72 -7.59 7.83 -10.57
C THR A 72 -8.03 9.21 -11.04
N ALA A 73 -8.91 9.90 -10.31
CA ALA A 73 -9.25 11.30 -10.60
C ALA A 73 -8.08 12.25 -10.30
N MET A 74 -7.26 11.93 -9.29
CA MET A 74 -6.07 12.71 -8.93
C MET A 74 -4.86 12.34 -9.79
N HIS A 75 -4.58 11.04 -9.93
CA HIS A 75 -3.44 10.57 -10.71
C HIS A 75 -3.76 9.22 -11.40
N PRO A 76 -4.28 9.25 -12.65
CA PRO A 76 -4.66 8.03 -13.37
C PRO A 76 -3.54 7.00 -13.48
N GLU A 77 -2.31 7.45 -13.74
CA GLU A 77 -1.15 6.56 -13.91
C GLU A 77 -0.84 5.75 -12.64
N PHE A 78 -1.12 6.29 -11.46
CA PHE A 78 -0.97 5.53 -10.21
C PHE A 78 -1.90 4.31 -10.17
N GLY A 79 -3.16 4.47 -10.61
CA GLY A 79 -4.11 3.36 -10.68
C GLY A 79 -3.68 2.28 -11.68
N ILE A 80 -3.16 2.70 -12.84
CA ILE A 80 -2.62 1.76 -13.85
C ILE A 80 -1.43 1.00 -13.26
N ALA A 81 -0.45 1.70 -12.70
CA ALA A 81 0.74 1.08 -12.13
C ALA A 81 0.42 0.16 -10.93
N LEU A 82 -0.62 0.48 -10.16
CA LEU A 82 -1.06 -0.37 -9.04
C LEU A 82 -1.66 -1.69 -9.55
N GLU A 83 -2.44 -1.64 -10.62
CA GLU A 83 -3.00 -2.85 -11.23
C GLU A 83 -1.89 -3.70 -11.88
N GLU A 84 -0.97 -3.08 -12.63
CA GLU A 84 0.20 -3.75 -13.18
C GLU A 84 1.06 -4.42 -12.09
N ALA A 85 1.21 -3.76 -10.95
CA ALA A 85 1.94 -4.31 -9.81
C ALA A 85 1.22 -5.53 -9.20
N LYS A 86 -0.11 -5.45 -9.02
CA LYS A 86 -0.92 -6.58 -8.54
C LYS A 86 -0.82 -7.77 -9.48
N ASP A 87 -0.93 -7.54 -10.79
CA ASP A 87 -0.81 -8.58 -11.83
C ASP A 87 0.58 -9.24 -11.82
N ALA A 88 1.62 -8.48 -11.50
CA ALA A 88 2.99 -8.99 -11.34
C ALA A 88 3.20 -9.76 -10.01
N GLY A 89 2.21 -9.78 -9.11
CA GLY A 89 2.26 -10.50 -7.84
C GLY A 89 2.66 -9.65 -6.63
N VAL A 90 2.55 -8.31 -6.71
CA VAL A 90 2.70 -7.44 -5.54
C VAL A 90 1.44 -7.56 -4.66
N GLU A 91 1.63 -7.92 -3.39
CA GLU A 91 0.55 -8.03 -2.42
C GLU A 91 0.18 -6.63 -1.88
N VAL A 92 -1.12 -6.34 -1.78
CA VAL A 92 -1.63 -5.08 -1.20
C VAL A 92 -2.08 -5.34 0.23
N LEU A 93 -1.50 -4.63 1.18
CA LEU A 93 -1.89 -4.69 2.60
C LEU A 93 -2.63 -3.42 3.00
N SER A 94 -3.80 -3.57 3.63
CA SER A 94 -4.53 -2.49 4.30
C SER A 94 -4.30 -2.62 5.80
N LEU A 95 -3.46 -1.75 6.35
CA LEU A 95 -3.12 -1.73 7.78
C LEU A 95 -3.99 -0.69 8.48
N LYS A 96 -5.18 -1.12 8.92
CA LYS A 96 -6.07 -0.29 9.71
C LYS A 96 -5.43 0.03 11.06
N CYS A 97 -5.52 1.29 11.48
CA CYS A 97 -4.93 1.74 12.73
C CYS A 97 -5.98 2.28 13.70
N HIS A 98 -5.87 1.89 14.97
CA HIS A 98 -6.46 2.64 16.09
C HIS A 98 -5.52 3.78 16.46
N VAL A 99 -6.01 5.03 16.36
CA VAL A 99 -5.22 6.22 16.69
C VAL A 99 -5.72 6.79 18.01
N GLY A 100 -4.87 6.74 19.04
CA GLY A 100 -5.11 7.37 20.34
C GLY A 100 -4.28 8.65 20.51
N MET A 101 -4.46 9.35 21.64
CA MET A 101 -3.71 10.58 21.94
C MET A 101 -2.19 10.36 22.01
N ASP A 102 -1.76 9.18 22.44
CA ASP A 102 -0.36 8.83 22.72
C ASP A 102 0.08 7.50 22.09
N ARG A 103 -0.79 6.89 21.27
CA ARG A 103 -0.54 5.57 20.67
C ARG A 103 -1.09 5.50 19.26
N LEU A 104 -0.43 4.69 18.44
CA LEU A 104 -0.93 4.24 17.16
C LEU A 104 -0.73 2.73 17.10
N GLU A 105 -1.82 2.01 16.91
CA GLU A 105 -1.82 0.55 16.93
C GLU A 105 -2.42 0.04 15.63
N ILE A 106 -1.69 -0.82 14.92
CA ILE A 106 -2.28 -1.56 13.80
C ILE A 106 -3.27 -2.55 14.39
N ILE A 107 -4.54 -2.41 14.03
CA ILE A 107 -5.59 -3.35 14.38
C ILE A 107 -5.68 -4.37 13.27
N GLY A 108 -5.28 -5.61 13.58
CA GLY A 108 -5.39 -6.71 12.62
C GLY A 108 -6.85 -6.97 12.27
N GLU A 109 -7.10 -7.47 11.07
CA GLU A 109 -8.28 -8.30 10.86
C GLU A 109 -8.09 -9.53 11.77
N ASN A 110 -8.96 -9.70 12.76
CA ASN A 110 -9.14 -11.03 13.32
C ASN A 110 -9.57 -11.88 12.12
N GLU A 111 -8.69 -12.75 11.62
CA GLU A 111 -9.15 -13.90 10.85
C GLU A 111 -10.19 -14.62 11.73
N PRO A 112 -11.42 -14.85 11.24
CA PRO A 112 -12.36 -15.72 11.94
C PRO A 112 -11.82 -17.15 12.06
#